data_AF-A0A935A0L5-F1
#
_entry.id   AF-A0A935A0L5-F1
#
_cell.length_a   1.000
_cell.length_b   1.000
_cell.length_c   1.000
_cell.angle_alpha   90.00
_cell.angle_beta   90.00
_cell.angle_gamma   90.00
#
_symmetry.space_group_name_H-M   'P 1'
#
loop_
_entity.id
_entity.type
_entity.pdbx_description
1 polymer ?
#
loop_
_entity_poly.entity_id
_entity_poly.type
_entity_poly.pdbx_seq_one_letter_code
_entity_poly.pdbx_strand_id
1 'polypeptide(L)'
;MTSRYSIAFVSAMLLSVCIGHTQSAQSAESVVPDELRGWQAWVLRGEEYRTCPFLSNRDPNSESAYRCAWPERLRVEVNARGGQFTQRWQVLAESWIALPGNAEVWPREVRVNGNAAAVVLRSNVPQLRLQPGSYTLAGRFEWTARPESLPLPPQTALLDLIVDGQTVSQPERPSGALWLGKRNSAAQAATMDLQVFRLVGDESPVQLSTRIRLRIAGDAREETLSRVLPDGFIPLVLTSALPVRLEQDGRLRVQVRPGSYEIELTARGQDVATTLGRPAVQGQWPTEEVWSYASNDRLRVVALQGAEGIDPAQANVPNDWRLLPAFRMKPDTRLQFDERSRGVASDEGNSLTLNRALWLDFNHRGFTAVDTINGRLRRDWRLDMQAPFRLESAPWR
;
A
#
# COMPACT_ATOMS: atom_id res chain seq x y z
N MET A 1 21.72 -69.62 47.46
CA MET A 1 22.44 -69.14 48.66
C MET A 1 22.83 -67.68 48.43
N THR A 2 22.62 -66.84 49.45
CA THR A 2 22.87 -65.37 49.56
C THR A 2 22.11 -64.47 48.56
N SER A 3 20.99 -63.78 48.88
CA SER A 3 20.79 -62.66 49.85
C SER A 3 21.61 -61.42 49.42
N ARG A 4 21.11 -60.19 49.17
CA ARG A 4 19.92 -59.44 49.62
C ARG A 4 19.89 -58.02 48.95
N TYR A 5 18.68 -57.42 48.86
CA TYR A 5 18.31 -55.97 48.84
C TYR A 5 18.81 -55.03 47.71
N SER A 6 17.91 -54.50 46.85
CA SER A 6 17.07 -53.27 46.97
C SER A 6 17.82 -51.95 46.74
N ILE A 7 17.37 -51.14 45.78
CA ILE A 7 16.97 -49.70 45.92
C ILE A 7 16.79 -49.07 44.52
N ALA A 8 15.70 -48.32 44.40
CA ALA A 8 15.32 -47.46 43.28
C ALA A 8 16.32 -46.31 43.02
N PHE A 9 16.34 -45.71 41.83
CA PHE A 9 16.12 -44.26 41.61
C PHE A 9 16.29 -43.89 40.12
N VAL A 10 15.22 -43.32 39.57
CA VAL A 10 15.19 -42.10 38.73
C VAL A 10 16.19 -41.99 37.58
N SER A 11 15.69 -42.16 36.36
CA SER A 11 16.13 -41.36 35.21
C SER A 11 14.90 -40.76 34.55
N ALA A 12 14.62 -39.53 34.94
CA ALA A 12 13.71 -38.62 34.25
C ALA A 12 14.46 -37.91 33.12
N MET A 13 13.67 -37.34 32.20
CA MET A 13 14.00 -36.15 31.40
C MET A 13 14.54 -36.40 29.98
N LEU A 14 13.64 -36.39 29.00
CA LEU A 14 13.76 -35.65 27.72
C LEU A 14 12.48 -35.87 26.87
N LEU A 15 11.35 -35.35 27.36
CA LEU A 15 10.18 -35.07 26.54
C LEU A 15 10.08 -33.54 26.42
N SER A 16 10.82 -32.98 25.45
CA SER A 16 10.78 -31.55 25.16
C SER A 16 9.47 -31.23 24.44
N VAL A 17 8.46 -30.87 25.23
CA VAL A 17 7.19 -30.34 24.75
C VAL A 17 7.46 -28.96 24.13
N CYS A 18 7.34 -28.86 22.81
CA CYS A 18 7.21 -27.58 22.11
C CYS A 18 5.85 -26.99 22.47
N ILE A 19 5.75 -26.35 23.64
CA ILE A 19 4.64 -25.45 23.96
C ILE A 19 4.82 -24.25 23.04
N GLY A 20 4.05 -24.23 21.95
CA GLY A 20 3.90 -23.05 21.12
C GLY A 20 3.42 -21.91 22.00
N HIS A 21 4.27 -20.92 22.24
CA HIS A 21 3.86 -19.64 22.81
C HIS A 21 2.95 -18.96 21.78
N THR A 22 1.65 -19.19 21.87
CA THR A 22 0.65 -18.22 21.40
C THR A 22 0.83 -16.98 22.25
N GLN A 23 1.68 -16.04 21.81
CA GLN A 23 1.68 -14.69 22.35
C GLN A 23 0.37 -14.04 21.92
N SER A 24 -0.64 -14.14 22.78
CA SER A 24 -1.73 -13.18 22.79
C SER A 24 -1.09 -11.83 23.06
N ALA A 25 -1.02 -10.96 22.06
CA ALA A 25 -0.68 -9.57 22.26
C ALA A 25 -1.82 -8.92 23.08
N GLN A 26 -1.77 -9.07 24.40
CA GLN A 26 -2.49 -8.19 25.30
C GLN A 26 -1.87 -6.81 25.11
N SER A 27 -2.65 -5.88 24.56
CA SER A 27 -2.30 -4.47 24.59
C SER A 27 -2.00 -4.12 26.04
N ALA A 28 -0.76 -3.76 26.35
CA ALA A 28 -0.40 -3.25 27.65
C ALA A 28 -1.32 -2.06 27.93
N GLU A 29 -2.23 -2.25 28.89
CA GLU A 29 -3.11 -1.18 29.35
C GLU A 29 -2.18 -0.06 29.84
N SER A 30 -2.32 1.13 29.26
CA SER A 30 -1.45 2.25 29.61
C SER A 30 -1.63 2.54 31.10
N VAL A 31 -0.57 2.36 31.89
CA VAL A 31 -0.62 2.55 33.33
C VAL A 31 -0.83 4.04 33.58
N VAL A 32 -2.06 4.42 33.95
CA VAL A 32 -2.40 5.78 34.36
C VAL A 32 -1.97 5.95 35.83
N PRO A 33 -1.05 6.87 36.16
CA PRO A 33 -0.66 7.16 37.54
C PRO A 33 -1.86 7.48 38.42
N ASP A 34 -1.79 7.11 39.70
CA ASP A 34 -2.89 7.24 40.66
C ASP A 34 -3.38 8.68 40.80
N GLU A 35 -2.46 9.64 40.74
CA GLU A 35 -2.73 11.08 40.80
C GLU A 35 -3.52 11.59 39.60
N LEU A 36 -3.42 10.89 38.45
CA LEU A 36 -4.12 11.22 37.21
C LEU A 36 -5.40 10.40 37.01
N ARG A 37 -5.72 9.46 37.91
CA ARG A 37 -7.02 8.78 37.89
C ARG A 37 -8.14 9.80 38.11
N GLY A 38 -9.16 9.75 37.26
CA GLY A 38 -10.28 10.69 37.23
C GLY A 38 -10.11 11.84 36.23
N TRP A 39 -8.88 12.13 35.77
CA TRP A 39 -8.62 13.19 34.80
C TRP A 39 -8.72 12.74 33.35
N GLN A 40 -8.83 11.44 33.07
CA GLN A 40 -8.79 10.90 31.71
C GLN A 40 -9.86 11.52 30.80
N ALA A 41 -11.10 11.65 31.28
CA ALA A 41 -12.19 12.26 30.50
C ALA A 41 -11.95 13.75 30.20
N TRP A 42 -11.25 14.46 31.09
CA TRP A 42 -10.89 15.86 30.86
C TRP A 42 -9.74 15.97 29.85
N VAL A 43 -8.72 15.12 29.96
CA VAL A 43 -7.59 15.05 29.02
C VAL A 43 -8.05 14.65 27.61
N LEU A 44 -9.00 13.73 27.50
CA LEU A 44 -9.55 13.23 26.24
C LEU A 44 -10.70 14.08 25.69
N ARG A 45 -10.96 15.26 26.25
CA ARG A 45 -12.01 16.15 25.74
C ARG A 45 -11.68 16.61 24.31
N GLY A 46 -12.57 16.34 23.36
CA GLY A 46 -12.35 16.55 21.93
C GLY A 46 -11.60 15.43 21.22
N GLU A 47 -11.17 14.41 21.96
CA GLU A 47 -10.42 13.24 21.50
C GLU A 47 -11.14 11.94 21.89
N GLU A 48 -12.46 12.01 22.11
CA GLU A 48 -13.29 10.89 22.57
C GLU A 48 -13.26 9.73 21.57
N TYR A 49 -12.94 10.00 20.30
CA TYR A 49 -12.80 8.99 19.26
C TYR A 49 -11.70 7.95 19.54
N ARG A 50 -10.74 8.26 20.43
CA ARG A 50 -9.63 7.36 20.79
C ARG A 50 -10.08 6.11 21.54
N THR A 51 -11.31 6.09 22.06
CA THR A 51 -11.89 4.88 22.67
C THR A 51 -12.53 3.95 21.64
N CYS A 52 -12.67 4.40 20.38
CA CYS A 52 -13.24 3.59 19.31
C CYS A 52 -12.19 2.64 18.71
N PRO A 53 -12.61 1.56 18.02
CA PRO A 53 -11.70 0.70 17.29
C PRO A 53 -10.84 1.46 16.28
N PHE A 54 -9.53 1.26 16.36
CA PHE A 54 -8.53 1.81 15.46
C PHE A 54 -8.34 0.94 14.21
N LEU A 55 -8.21 1.58 13.05
CA LEU A 55 -7.90 0.96 11.78
C LEU A 55 -6.38 0.92 11.57
N SER A 56 -5.78 -0.26 11.73
CA SER A 56 -4.31 -0.46 11.82
C SER A 56 -3.46 0.04 10.65
N ASN A 57 -4.08 0.34 9.51
CA ASN A 57 -3.43 0.84 8.30
C ASN A 57 -3.48 2.38 8.17
N ARG A 58 -3.83 3.09 9.23
CA ARG A 58 -3.95 4.56 9.26
C ARG A 58 -3.03 5.17 10.32
N ASP A 59 -2.80 6.47 10.22
CA ASP A 59 -2.07 7.22 11.24
C ASP A 59 -2.89 7.26 12.55
N PRO A 60 -2.39 6.70 13.67
CA PRO A 60 -3.10 6.66 14.95
C PRO A 60 -3.35 8.04 15.58
N ASN A 61 -2.74 9.10 15.06
CA ASN A 61 -3.00 10.47 15.50
C ASN A 61 -4.15 11.15 14.75
N SER A 62 -4.70 10.52 13.70
CA SER A 62 -5.83 11.06 12.95
C SER A 62 -7.16 10.55 13.49
N GLU A 63 -8.13 11.42 13.75
CA GLU A 63 -9.51 11.04 14.08
C GLU A 63 -10.12 10.07 13.06
N SER A 64 -9.81 10.27 11.77
CA SER A 64 -10.30 9.41 10.68
C SER A 64 -9.78 7.96 10.74
N ALA A 65 -8.76 7.69 11.56
CA ALA A 65 -8.24 6.34 11.80
C ALA A 65 -9.09 5.52 12.76
N TYR A 66 -10.05 6.15 13.45
CA TYR A 66 -10.91 5.51 14.44
C TYR A 66 -12.33 5.39 13.90
N ARG A 67 -12.98 4.27 14.23
CA ARG A 67 -14.33 3.98 13.76
C ARG A 67 -15.35 4.04 14.89
N CYS A 68 -15.92 5.21 15.11
CA CYS A 68 -16.88 5.44 16.20
C CYS A 68 -18.35 5.16 15.86
N ALA A 69 -18.68 5.02 14.58
CA ALA A 69 -20.00 4.63 14.13
C ALA A 69 -19.88 3.55 13.06
N TRP A 70 -20.43 2.38 13.35
CA TRP A 70 -20.37 1.20 12.49
C TRP A 70 -21.72 0.97 11.82
N PRO A 71 -21.82 1.16 10.50
CA PRO A 71 -23.02 0.78 9.76
C PRO A 71 -23.04 -0.74 9.56
N GLU A 72 -24.20 -1.34 9.81
CA GLU A 72 -24.52 -2.66 9.29
C GLU A 72 -25.04 -2.56 7.84
N ARG A 73 -25.59 -3.67 7.35
CA ARG A 73 -26.19 -3.76 6.02
C ARG A 73 -27.30 -2.72 5.83
N LEU A 74 -27.17 -1.95 4.76
CA LEU A 74 -28.22 -1.05 4.29
C LEU A 74 -29.19 -1.83 3.42
N ARG A 75 -30.49 -1.70 3.67
CA ARG A 75 -31.55 -2.15 2.75
C ARG A 75 -32.16 -0.94 2.09
N VAL A 76 -32.22 -0.93 0.76
CA VAL A 76 -32.88 0.10 -0.05
C VAL A 76 -33.93 -0.58 -0.92
N GLU A 77 -35.15 -0.06 -0.88
CA GLU A 77 -36.25 -0.50 -1.73
C GLU A 77 -36.84 0.70 -2.44
N VAL A 78 -36.89 0.66 -3.78
CA VAL A 78 -37.33 1.79 -4.60
C VAL A 78 -38.31 1.35 -5.66
N ASN A 79 -39.15 2.30 -6.08
CA ASN A 79 -40.05 2.18 -7.22
C ASN A 79 -40.04 3.47 -8.05
N ALA A 80 -40.92 3.56 -9.05
CA ALA A 80 -41.03 4.71 -9.94
C ALA A 80 -41.26 6.07 -9.25
N ARG A 81 -41.86 6.10 -8.04
CA ARG A 81 -42.30 7.33 -7.33
C ARG A 81 -41.69 7.56 -5.95
N GLY A 82 -40.98 6.58 -5.40
CA GLY A 82 -40.31 6.77 -4.13
C GLY A 82 -39.50 5.57 -3.72
N GLY A 83 -39.04 5.61 -2.48
CA GLY A 83 -38.30 4.51 -1.89
C GLY A 83 -38.30 4.56 -0.37
N GLN A 84 -37.68 3.55 0.21
CA GLN A 84 -37.42 3.45 1.63
C GLN A 84 -36.05 2.87 1.88
N PHE A 85 -35.45 3.26 2.99
CA PHE A 85 -34.22 2.65 3.46
C PHE A 85 -34.35 2.22 4.91
N THR A 86 -33.58 1.21 5.28
CA THR A 86 -33.40 0.81 6.68
C THR A 86 -31.96 0.36 6.89
N GLN A 87 -31.37 0.78 8.01
CA GLN A 87 -29.99 0.42 8.35
C GLN A 87 -29.81 0.37 9.86
N ARG A 88 -29.11 -0.65 10.34
CA ARG A 88 -28.67 -0.73 11.74
C ARG A 88 -27.31 -0.07 11.90
N TRP A 89 -27.10 0.54 13.07
CA TRP A 89 -25.89 1.26 13.42
C TRP A 89 -25.47 0.94 14.85
N GLN A 90 -24.18 0.69 15.04
CA GLN A 90 -23.54 0.66 16.35
C GLN A 90 -22.72 1.94 16.52
N VAL A 91 -23.07 2.77 17.50
CA VAL A 91 -22.40 4.04 17.81
C VAL A 91 -21.65 3.87 19.13
N LEU A 92 -20.35 4.12 19.11
CA LEU A 92 -19.43 3.89 20.25
C LEU A 92 -19.03 5.19 20.94
N ALA A 93 -18.96 6.28 20.17
CA ALA A 93 -18.80 7.64 20.65
C ALA A 93 -19.82 8.53 19.93
N GLU A 94 -20.20 9.66 20.53
CA GLU A 94 -21.14 10.59 19.91
C GLU A 94 -20.71 10.93 18.48
N SER A 95 -21.60 10.69 17.52
CA SER A 95 -21.23 10.72 16.10
C SER A 95 -22.32 11.32 15.23
N TRP A 96 -21.90 11.97 14.15
CA TRP A 96 -22.76 12.31 13.03
C TRP A 96 -22.93 11.10 12.12
N ILE A 97 -24.16 10.66 11.93
CA ILE A 97 -24.51 9.52 11.09
C ILE A 97 -25.04 10.05 9.76
N ALA A 98 -24.33 9.72 8.68
CA ALA A 98 -24.74 10.03 7.33
C ALA A 98 -25.83 9.07 6.85
N LEU A 99 -26.87 9.62 6.24
CA LEU A 99 -27.99 8.90 5.66
C LEU A 99 -27.85 8.84 4.13
N PRO A 100 -28.51 7.88 3.45
CA PRO A 100 -28.62 7.90 2.01
C PRO A 100 -29.36 9.16 1.51
N GLY A 101 -28.92 9.70 0.37
CA GLY A 101 -29.47 10.91 -0.25
C GLY A 101 -28.52 12.11 -0.27
N ASN A 102 -29.04 13.25 -0.72
CA ASN A 102 -28.36 14.55 -0.78
C ASN A 102 -29.41 15.69 -0.68
N ALA A 103 -29.05 16.94 -0.99
CA ALA A 103 -30.00 18.05 -0.97
C ALA A 103 -31.16 17.90 -1.98
N GLU A 104 -30.95 17.22 -3.10
CA GLU A 104 -31.96 17.03 -4.17
C GLU A 104 -32.86 15.82 -3.88
N VAL A 105 -32.26 14.72 -3.45
CA VAL A 105 -32.92 13.46 -3.06
C VAL A 105 -32.87 13.36 -1.55
N TRP A 106 -33.69 14.17 -0.89
CA TRP A 106 -33.71 14.30 0.56
C TRP A 106 -34.53 13.17 1.24
N PRO A 107 -34.00 12.50 2.27
CA PRO A 107 -34.76 11.51 3.04
C PRO A 107 -35.82 12.19 3.92
N ARG A 108 -37.06 11.71 3.81
CA ARG A 108 -38.24 12.14 4.58
C ARG A 108 -38.64 11.08 5.59
N GLU A 109 -39.47 11.48 6.55
CA GLU A 109 -40.00 10.58 7.60
C GLU A 109 -38.90 9.77 8.31
N VAL A 110 -37.75 10.41 8.56
CA VAL A 110 -36.60 9.71 9.16
C VAL A 110 -36.91 9.36 10.61
N ARG A 111 -36.65 8.10 10.94
CA ARG A 111 -36.90 7.52 12.26
C ARG A 111 -35.63 6.89 12.83
N VAL A 112 -35.42 7.10 14.12
CA VAL A 112 -34.41 6.44 14.95
C VAL A 112 -35.15 5.55 15.94
N ASN A 113 -34.99 4.23 15.83
CA ASN A 113 -35.70 3.25 16.65
C ASN A 113 -37.24 3.44 16.63
N GLY A 114 -37.77 3.83 15.48
CA GLY A 114 -39.21 4.08 15.27
C GLY A 114 -39.68 5.51 15.61
N ASN A 115 -38.90 6.29 16.35
CA ASN A 115 -39.24 7.67 16.71
C ASN A 115 -38.75 8.66 15.66
N ALA A 116 -39.54 9.71 15.38
CA ALA A 116 -39.14 10.75 14.42
C ALA A 116 -37.82 11.42 14.85
N ALA A 117 -36.93 11.66 13.89
CA ALA A 117 -35.62 12.25 14.12
C ALA A 117 -35.36 13.44 13.20
N ALA A 118 -34.75 14.49 13.76
CA ALA A 118 -34.33 15.65 12.99
C ALA A 118 -33.09 15.31 12.16
N VAL A 119 -33.11 15.72 10.89
CA VAL A 119 -32.01 15.54 9.94
C VAL A 119 -31.54 16.92 9.50
N VAL A 120 -30.23 17.11 9.45
CA VAL A 120 -29.58 18.33 9.01
C VAL A 120 -28.72 18.05 7.78
N LEU A 121 -28.58 19.04 6.91
CA LEU A 121 -27.70 18.94 5.75
C LEU A 121 -26.30 19.41 6.15
N ARG A 122 -25.28 18.56 5.99
CA ARG A 122 -23.87 18.92 6.18
C ARG A 122 -23.07 18.46 4.97
N SER A 123 -22.38 19.38 4.31
CA SER A 123 -21.57 19.09 3.12
C SER A 123 -22.34 18.31 2.04
N ASN A 124 -23.58 18.75 1.76
CA ASN A 124 -24.52 18.11 0.83
C ASN A 124 -24.96 16.67 1.18
N VAL A 125 -24.74 16.22 2.43
CA VAL A 125 -25.15 14.90 2.92
C VAL A 125 -26.16 15.06 4.06
N PRO A 126 -27.32 14.36 4.04
CA PRO A 126 -28.25 14.32 5.16
C PRO A 126 -27.62 13.58 6.34
N GLN A 127 -27.59 14.21 7.51
CA GLN A 127 -26.98 13.65 8.71
C GLN A 127 -27.87 13.85 9.93
N LEU A 128 -27.76 12.96 10.91
CA LEU A 128 -28.31 13.12 12.24
C LEU A 128 -27.24 12.82 13.29
N ARG A 129 -27.40 13.34 14.51
CA ARG A 129 -26.43 13.15 15.60
C ARG A 129 -26.95 12.11 16.57
N LEU A 130 -26.15 11.11 16.88
CA LEU A 130 -26.50 10.05 17.84
C LEU A 130 -25.46 9.98 18.96
N GLN A 131 -25.95 9.69 20.15
CA GLN A 131 -25.14 9.30 21.30
C GLN A 131 -24.68 7.83 21.14
N PRO A 132 -23.75 7.34 21.99
CA PRO A 132 -23.39 5.94 22.02
C PRO A 132 -24.61 5.03 22.22
N GLY A 133 -24.72 3.96 21.43
CA GLY A 133 -25.84 3.02 21.47
C GLY A 133 -26.03 2.26 20.16
N SER A 134 -27.01 1.35 20.16
CA SER A 134 -27.45 0.61 18.98
C SER A 134 -28.74 1.19 18.42
N TYR A 135 -28.78 1.44 17.12
CA TYR A 135 -29.89 2.13 16.47
C TYR A 135 -30.34 1.44 15.20
N THR A 136 -31.64 1.44 14.94
CA THR A 136 -32.24 1.15 13.63
C THR A 136 -32.73 2.46 13.04
N LEU A 137 -32.09 2.88 11.95
CA LEU A 137 -32.46 4.06 11.20
C LEU A 137 -33.35 3.65 10.02
N ALA A 138 -34.42 4.38 9.80
CA ALA A 138 -35.29 4.21 8.65
C ALA A 138 -35.71 5.55 8.08
N GLY A 139 -36.05 5.59 6.80
CA GLY A 139 -36.59 6.79 6.17
C GLY A 139 -37.13 6.48 4.78
N ARG A 140 -37.77 7.47 4.19
CA ARG A 140 -38.43 7.36 2.88
C ARG A 140 -37.89 8.40 1.91
N PHE A 141 -38.02 8.11 0.64
CA PHE A 141 -37.78 9.05 -0.44
C PHE A 141 -39.05 9.23 -1.24
N GLU A 142 -39.25 10.46 -1.72
CA GLU A 142 -40.35 10.82 -2.59
C GLU A 142 -39.79 11.54 -3.81
N TRP A 143 -40.18 11.11 -5.00
CA TRP A 143 -39.76 11.71 -6.26
C TRP A 143 -40.85 11.56 -7.33
N THR A 144 -40.96 12.52 -8.24
CA THR A 144 -41.91 12.41 -9.36
C THR A 144 -41.50 11.32 -10.35
N ALA A 145 -40.20 11.17 -10.56
CA ALA A 145 -39.58 10.12 -11.37
C ALA A 145 -38.33 9.61 -10.64
N ARG A 146 -38.12 8.30 -10.68
CA ARG A 146 -36.95 7.68 -10.03
C ARG A 146 -35.65 8.26 -10.59
N PRO A 147 -34.75 8.78 -9.74
CA PRO A 147 -33.45 9.24 -10.20
C PRO A 147 -32.62 8.06 -10.72
N GLU A 148 -31.67 8.33 -11.61
CA GLU A 148 -30.77 7.29 -12.11
C GLU A 148 -29.78 6.82 -11.04
N SER A 149 -29.48 7.65 -10.04
CA SER A 149 -28.62 7.30 -8.93
C SER A 149 -29.10 7.86 -7.58
N LEU A 150 -28.75 7.18 -6.49
CA LEU A 150 -28.98 7.58 -5.12
C LEU A 150 -27.63 7.65 -4.37
N PRO A 151 -27.17 8.83 -3.95
CA PRO A 151 -25.95 8.96 -3.16
C PRO A 151 -26.02 8.14 -1.87
N LEU A 152 -24.95 7.40 -1.58
CA LEU A 152 -24.81 6.63 -0.33
C LEU A 152 -23.63 7.14 0.48
N PRO A 153 -23.69 7.07 1.83
CA PRO A 153 -22.53 7.31 2.66
C PRO A 153 -21.35 6.40 2.27
N PRO A 154 -20.10 6.92 2.25
CA PRO A 154 -18.93 6.11 1.91
C PRO A 154 -18.68 4.97 2.91
N GLN A 155 -19.21 5.10 4.13
CA GLN A 155 -19.12 4.09 5.18
C GLN A 155 -19.98 2.84 4.90
N THR A 156 -20.95 2.92 3.98
CA THR A 156 -21.83 1.80 3.65
C THR A 156 -21.11 0.82 2.73
N ALA A 157 -20.80 -0.37 3.23
CA ALA A 157 -20.16 -1.44 2.46
C ALA A 157 -21.15 -2.53 2.00
N LEU A 158 -22.08 -2.92 2.88
CA LEU A 158 -23.06 -3.98 2.62
C LEU A 158 -24.41 -3.39 2.24
N LEU A 159 -25.00 -3.87 1.14
CA LEU A 159 -26.23 -3.32 0.56
C LEU A 159 -27.12 -4.43 0.00
N ASP A 160 -28.40 -4.40 0.38
CA ASP A 160 -29.48 -5.10 -0.34
C ASP A 160 -30.30 -4.05 -1.10
N LEU A 161 -30.47 -4.22 -2.41
CA LEU A 161 -31.29 -3.35 -3.24
C LEU A 161 -32.49 -4.12 -3.81
N ILE A 162 -33.67 -3.52 -3.69
CA ILE A 162 -34.91 -3.98 -4.32
C ILE A 162 -35.42 -2.85 -5.21
N VAL A 163 -35.66 -3.16 -6.49
CA VAL A 163 -36.17 -2.21 -7.48
C VAL A 163 -37.46 -2.77 -8.07
N ASP A 164 -38.55 -2.01 -7.96
CA ASP A 164 -39.87 -2.41 -8.47
C ASP A 164 -40.29 -3.83 -7.99
N GLY A 165 -39.99 -4.14 -6.73
CA GLY A 165 -40.28 -5.43 -6.10
C GLY A 165 -39.29 -6.56 -6.44
N GLN A 166 -38.32 -6.33 -7.33
CA GLN A 166 -37.32 -7.32 -7.72
C GLN A 166 -36.00 -7.11 -6.98
N THR A 167 -35.43 -8.20 -6.44
CA THR A 167 -34.13 -8.14 -5.77
C THR A 167 -33.00 -7.98 -6.78
N VAL A 168 -32.14 -7.01 -6.55
CA VAL A 168 -30.92 -6.73 -7.32
C VAL A 168 -29.76 -7.48 -6.68
N SER A 169 -29.35 -8.59 -7.29
CA SER A 169 -28.24 -9.44 -6.80
C SER A 169 -26.89 -8.73 -6.74
N GLN A 170 -26.61 -7.85 -7.70
CA GLN A 170 -25.39 -7.04 -7.76
C GLN A 170 -25.78 -5.56 -7.94
N PRO A 171 -25.87 -4.79 -6.84
CA PRO A 171 -26.08 -3.36 -6.91
C PRO A 171 -24.82 -2.63 -7.40
N GLU A 172 -24.94 -1.84 -8.47
CA GLU A 172 -23.84 -1.07 -9.02
C GLU A 172 -23.67 0.28 -8.30
N ARG A 173 -22.41 0.70 -8.10
CA ARG A 173 -22.08 1.94 -7.39
C ARG A 173 -21.03 2.81 -8.10
N PRO A 174 -21.32 3.32 -9.31
CA PRO A 174 -20.40 4.24 -9.99
C PRO A 174 -20.15 5.47 -9.11
N SER A 175 -18.87 5.80 -8.88
CA SER A 175 -18.45 6.94 -8.07
C SER A 175 -19.06 6.98 -6.65
N GLY A 176 -19.42 5.82 -6.09
CA GLY A 176 -19.95 5.68 -4.72
C GLY A 176 -21.46 5.82 -4.57
N ALA A 177 -22.18 6.29 -5.59
CA ALA A 177 -23.65 6.43 -5.60
C ALA A 177 -24.33 5.15 -6.13
N LEU A 178 -25.47 4.77 -5.57
CA LEU A 178 -26.23 3.58 -5.96
C LEU A 178 -26.96 3.80 -7.29
N TRP A 179 -26.69 2.99 -8.30
CA TRP A 179 -27.38 3.05 -9.58
C TRP A 179 -28.80 2.46 -9.49
N LEU A 180 -29.80 3.23 -9.94
CA LEU A 180 -31.23 2.89 -9.97
C LEU A 180 -31.83 2.93 -11.39
N GLY A 181 -31.02 3.29 -12.40
CA GLY A 181 -31.42 3.35 -13.80
C GLY A 181 -31.72 1.97 -14.41
N LYS A 182 -32.21 1.95 -15.66
CA LYS A 182 -32.41 0.69 -16.40
C LYS A 182 -31.07 -0.03 -16.54
N ARG A 183 -31.01 -1.30 -16.14
CA ARG A 183 -29.88 -2.18 -16.45
C ARG A 183 -29.82 -2.34 -17.96
N ASN A 184 -28.67 -2.02 -18.56
CA ASN A 184 -28.43 -2.38 -19.96
C ASN A 184 -28.32 -3.91 -20.03
N SER A 185 -29.44 -4.58 -20.30
CA SER A 185 -29.55 -6.03 -20.42
C SER A 185 -29.15 -6.55 -21.80
N ALA A 186 -28.24 -5.87 -22.49
CA ALA A 186 -27.46 -6.54 -23.51
C ALA A 186 -26.33 -7.23 -22.74
N ALA A 187 -26.20 -8.55 -22.87
CA ALA A 187 -25.01 -9.27 -22.42
C ALA A 187 -23.80 -8.60 -23.08
N GLN A 188 -23.20 -7.65 -22.38
CA GLN A 188 -22.06 -6.90 -22.88
C GLN A 188 -20.92 -7.91 -22.85
N ALA A 189 -20.33 -8.17 -24.01
CA ALA A 189 -19.21 -9.09 -24.10
C ALA A 189 -18.20 -8.73 -23.02
N ALA A 190 -17.92 -9.69 -22.13
CA ALA A 190 -16.97 -9.49 -21.06
C ALA A 190 -15.59 -9.28 -21.69
N THR A 191 -15.10 -8.05 -21.64
CA THR A 191 -13.77 -7.71 -22.15
C THR A 191 -12.90 -7.19 -21.01
N MET A 192 -11.61 -7.48 -21.11
CA MET A 192 -10.60 -6.94 -20.22
C MET A 192 -9.39 -6.60 -21.08
N ASP A 193 -9.16 -5.30 -21.27
CA ASP A 193 -7.92 -4.79 -21.84
C ASP A 193 -6.93 -4.57 -20.70
N LEU A 194 -5.70 -5.04 -20.90
CA LEU A 194 -4.68 -5.12 -19.87
C LEU A 194 -3.36 -4.61 -20.45
N GLN A 195 -2.78 -3.60 -19.82
CA GLN A 195 -1.46 -3.07 -20.14
C GLN A 195 -0.54 -3.20 -18.92
N VAL A 196 0.70 -3.61 -19.15
CA VAL A 196 1.69 -3.77 -18.08
C VAL A 196 2.87 -2.85 -18.35
N PHE A 197 3.14 -2.03 -17.34
CA PHE A 197 4.31 -1.16 -17.28
C PHE A 197 5.18 -1.62 -16.13
N ARG A 198 6.50 -1.61 -16.33
CA ARG A 198 7.45 -1.87 -15.27
C ARG A 198 8.47 -0.76 -15.19
N LEU A 199 8.85 -0.38 -13.98
CA LEU A 199 10.00 0.46 -13.72
C LEU A 199 11.06 -0.38 -13.02
N VAL A 200 12.19 -0.55 -13.69
CA VAL A 200 13.41 -1.11 -13.10
C VAL A 200 14.23 0.05 -12.52
N GLY A 201 14.38 0.08 -11.21
CA GLY A 201 15.29 0.99 -10.52
C GLY A 201 16.61 0.29 -10.23
N ASP A 202 17.73 0.83 -10.72
CA ASP A 202 19.08 0.27 -10.57
C ASP A 202 19.65 0.47 -9.16
N GLU A 203 18.92 0.02 -8.16
CA GLU A 203 19.34 -0.01 -6.76
C GLU A 203 20.11 -1.31 -6.44
N SER A 204 20.74 -1.36 -5.27
CA SER A 204 21.35 -2.60 -4.74
C SER A 204 20.65 -3.01 -3.44
N PRO A 205 19.76 -4.03 -3.45
CA PRO A 205 19.33 -4.83 -4.59
C PRO A 205 18.34 -4.11 -5.52
N VAL A 206 18.22 -4.58 -6.76
CA VAL A 206 17.35 -3.98 -7.80
C VAL A 206 15.91 -3.88 -7.33
N GLN A 207 15.24 -2.77 -7.63
CA GLN A 207 13.82 -2.58 -7.37
C GLN A 207 13.00 -2.68 -8.66
N LEU A 208 11.85 -3.33 -8.57
CA LEU A 208 10.90 -3.46 -9.67
C LEU A 208 9.52 -2.98 -9.23
N SER A 209 9.06 -1.90 -9.83
CA SER A 209 7.69 -1.40 -9.66
C SER A 209 6.86 -1.79 -10.88
N THR A 210 5.83 -2.60 -10.69
CA THR A 210 4.95 -3.07 -11.76
C THR A 210 3.59 -2.39 -11.64
N ARG A 211 3.13 -1.75 -12.73
CA ARG A 211 1.80 -1.16 -12.86
C ARG A 211 0.99 -1.91 -13.91
N ILE A 212 -0.14 -2.46 -13.48
CA ILE A 212 -1.07 -3.18 -14.34
C ILE A 212 -2.30 -2.29 -14.49
N ARG A 213 -2.54 -1.77 -15.69
CA ARG A 213 -3.73 -1.00 -16.03
C ARG A 213 -4.76 -1.93 -16.64
N LEU A 214 -5.96 -1.91 -16.09
CA LEU A 214 -7.09 -2.74 -16.49
C LEU A 214 -8.22 -1.85 -16.97
N ARG A 215 -8.79 -2.14 -18.13
CA ARG A 215 -10.07 -1.60 -18.59
C ARG A 215 -11.04 -2.75 -18.77
N ILE A 216 -12.05 -2.80 -17.91
CA ILE A 216 -12.97 -3.93 -17.81
C ILE A 216 -14.36 -3.49 -18.27
N ALA A 217 -15.00 -4.32 -19.10
CA ALA A 217 -16.42 -4.24 -19.42
C ALA A 217 -17.11 -5.58 -19.11
N GLY A 218 -18.44 -5.53 -19.01
CA GLY A 218 -19.27 -6.67 -18.59
C GLY A 218 -19.28 -6.87 -17.07
N ASP A 219 -19.96 -7.92 -16.62
CA ASP A 219 -20.28 -8.12 -15.21
C ASP A 219 -19.06 -8.31 -14.31
N ALA A 220 -19.26 -8.01 -13.01
CA ALA A 220 -18.27 -8.25 -11.98
C ALA A 220 -18.02 -9.74 -11.79
N ARG A 221 -16.74 -10.13 -11.72
CA ARG A 221 -16.31 -11.53 -11.69
C ARG A 221 -14.90 -11.67 -11.13
N GLU A 222 -14.50 -12.90 -10.84
CA GLU A 222 -13.12 -13.22 -10.46
C GLU A 222 -12.30 -13.53 -11.73
N GLU A 223 -11.11 -12.96 -11.82
CA GLU A 223 -10.13 -13.21 -12.87
C GLU A 223 -8.81 -13.65 -12.25
N THR A 224 -8.12 -14.58 -12.92
CA THR A 224 -6.75 -14.97 -12.56
C THR A 224 -5.81 -14.49 -13.65
N LEU A 225 -4.97 -13.51 -13.31
CA LEU A 225 -3.93 -12.99 -14.19
C LEU A 225 -2.68 -13.86 -14.09
N SER A 226 -1.81 -13.74 -15.10
CA SER A 226 -0.53 -14.45 -15.15
C SER A 226 0.39 -14.17 -13.97
N ARG A 227 1.46 -14.98 -13.85
CA ARG A 227 2.57 -14.69 -12.96
C ARG A 227 3.10 -13.29 -13.22
N VAL A 228 3.21 -12.50 -12.15
CA VAL A 228 3.52 -11.07 -12.29
C VAL A 228 5.00 -10.79 -12.14
N LEU A 229 5.70 -11.44 -11.22
CA LEU A 229 7.11 -11.15 -10.94
C LEU A 229 8.04 -12.09 -11.73
N PRO A 230 9.15 -11.57 -12.29
CA PRO A 230 10.25 -12.41 -12.77
C PRO A 230 10.83 -13.27 -11.64
N ASP A 231 11.53 -14.34 -12.01
CA ASP A 231 12.19 -15.19 -11.03
C ASP A 231 13.25 -14.42 -10.24
N GLY A 232 13.41 -14.75 -8.95
CA GLY A 232 14.33 -14.06 -8.05
C GLY A 232 13.82 -12.74 -7.47
N PHE A 233 12.59 -12.32 -7.78
CA PHE A 233 11.95 -11.15 -7.16
C PHE A 233 11.06 -11.53 -5.98
N ILE A 234 11.13 -10.73 -4.92
CA ILE A 234 10.34 -10.88 -3.70
C ILE A 234 9.36 -9.70 -3.61
N PRO A 235 8.03 -9.95 -3.52
CA PRO A 235 7.04 -8.89 -3.40
C PRO A 235 7.17 -8.15 -2.07
N LEU A 236 6.98 -6.83 -2.09
CA LEU A 236 7.05 -5.97 -0.91
C LEU A 236 5.71 -5.31 -0.61
N VAL A 237 5.09 -4.68 -1.61
CA VAL A 237 3.85 -3.90 -1.45
C VAL A 237 2.93 -4.16 -2.64
N LEU A 238 1.66 -4.41 -2.37
CA LEU A 238 0.60 -4.58 -3.36
C LEU A 238 -0.55 -3.62 -3.05
N THR A 239 -0.84 -2.71 -3.98
CA THR A 239 -1.86 -1.66 -3.84
C THR A 239 -2.88 -1.76 -4.97
N SER A 240 -4.17 -1.72 -4.65
CA SER A 240 -5.25 -1.66 -5.64
C SER A 240 -6.56 -1.14 -5.07
N ALA A 241 -7.40 -0.56 -5.94
CA ALA A 241 -8.81 -0.25 -5.65
C ALA A 241 -9.76 -1.46 -5.89
N LEU A 242 -9.24 -2.56 -6.45
CA LEU A 242 -9.93 -3.84 -6.58
C LEU A 242 -9.45 -4.79 -5.47
N PRO A 243 -10.31 -5.70 -4.98
CA PRO A 243 -9.85 -6.82 -4.17
C PRO A 243 -8.86 -7.66 -4.98
N VAL A 244 -7.62 -7.75 -4.51
CA VAL A 244 -6.53 -8.45 -5.19
C VAL A 244 -5.69 -9.25 -4.19
N ARG A 245 -5.23 -10.43 -4.63
CA ARG A 245 -4.32 -11.28 -3.86
C ARG A 245 -3.26 -11.89 -4.77
N LEU A 246 -2.01 -11.89 -4.29
CA LEU A 246 -0.93 -12.66 -4.89
C LEU A 246 -0.96 -14.09 -4.37
N GLU A 247 -1.02 -15.05 -5.30
CA GLU A 247 -1.03 -16.48 -5.01
C GLU A 247 0.39 -17.02 -4.78
N GLN A 248 0.50 -18.20 -4.16
CA GLN A 248 1.78 -18.86 -3.93
C GLN A 248 2.54 -19.19 -5.22
N ASP A 249 1.82 -19.40 -6.32
CA ASP A 249 2.40 -19.64 -7.65
C ASP A 249 2.78 -18.35 -8.40
N GLY A 250 2.63 -17.18 -7.76
CA GLY A 250 2.98 -15.87 -8.29
C GLY A 250 1.92 -15.23 -9.20
N ARG A 251 0.77 -15.88 -9.42
CA ARG A 251 -0.37 -15.32 -10.16
C ARG A 251 -1.15 -14.32 -9.30
N LEU A 252 -1.85 -13.38 -9.94
CA LEU A 252 -2.78 -12.48 -9.25
C LEU A 252 -4.22 -12.94 -9.42
N ARG A 253 -4.90 -13.17 -8.30
CA ARG A 253 -6.37 -13.32 -8.27
C ARG A 253 -6.99 -11.97 -8.00
N VAL A 254 -7.88 -11.52 -8.89
CA VAL A 254 -8.49 -10.18 -8.86
C VAL A 254 -10.00 -10.31 -8.98
N GLN A 255 -10.75 -9.60 -8.14
CA GLN A 255 -12.19 -9.42 -8.35
C GLN A 255 -12.41 -8.17 -9.19
N VAL A 256 -12.65 -8.38 -10.49
CA VAL A 256 -12.84 -7.31 -11.47
C VAL A 256 -14.29 -6.85 -11.50
N ARG A 257 -14.49 -5.58 -11.84
CA ARG A 257 -15.81 -4.95 -12.08
C ARG A 257 -15.67 -3.93 -13.21
N PRO A 258 -16.75 -3.50 -13.87
CA PRO A 258 -16.67 -2.49 -14.92
C PRO A 258 -15.87 -1.24 -14.51
N GLY A 259 -15.06 -0.73 -15.43
CA GLY A 259 -14.30 0.51 -15.26
C GLY A 259 -12.81 0.37 -15.53
N SER A 260 -12.09 1.45 -15.21
CA SER A 260 -10.63 1.53 -15.37
C SER A 260 -9.96 1.48 -14.00
N TYR A 261 -8.99 0.59 -13.84
CA TYR A 261 -8.31 0.34 -12.57
C TYR A 261 -6.80 0.22 -12.77
N GLU A 262 -6.04 0.49 -11.71
CA GLU A 262 -4.60 0.26 -11.65
C GLU A 262 -4.28 -0.63 -10.46
N ILE A 263 -3.38 -1.60 -10.67
CA ILE A 263 -2.79 -2.44 -9.63
C ILE A 263 -1.29 -2.13 -9.62
N GLU A 264 -0.76 -1.79 -8.46
CA GLU A 264 0.67 -1.53 -8.27
C GLU A 264 1.30 -2.62 -7.41
N LEU A 265 2.39 -3.21 -7.89
CA LEU A 265 3.19 -4.20 -7.15
C LEU A 265 4.65 -3.77 -7.15
N THR A 266 5.18 -3.48 -5.96
CA THR A 266 6.61 -3.22 -5.75
C THR A 266 7.28 -4.51 -5.26
N ALA A 267 8.43 -4.84 -5.85
CA ALA A 267 9.24 -5.99 -5.49
C ALA A 267 10.73 -5.61 -5.48
N ARG A 268 11.53 -6.41 -4.77
CA ARG A 268 13.00 -6.33 -4.82
C ARG A 268 13.59 -7.60 -5.39
N GLY A 269 14.68 -7.49 -6.14
CA GLY A 269 15.50 -8.64 -6.51
C GLY A 269 16.25 -9.21 -5.31
N GLN A 270 16.71 -10.44 -5.45
CA GLN A 270 17.64 -11.06 -4.49
C GLN A 270 19.08 -10.57 -4.68
N ASP A 271 19.47 -10.23 -5.90
CA ASP A 271 20.83 -9.81 -6.28
C ASP A 271 20.82 -8.61 -7.24
N VAL A 272 22.01 -8.14 -7.60
CA VAL A 272 22.22 -7.12 -8.65
C VAL A 272 21.79 -7.69 -10.00
N ALA A 273 20.91 -6.99 -10.71
CA ALA A 273 20.43 -7.43 -12.02
C ALA A 273 21.54 -7.32 -13.08
N THR A 274 21.85 -8.45 -13.73
CA THR A 274 22.70 -8.52 -14.93
C THR A 274 21.88 -8.78 -16.19
N THR A 275 20.76 -9.49 -16.06
CA THR A 275 19.78 -9.72 -17.13
C THR A 275 18.40 -9.87 -16.52
N LEU A 276 17.41 -9.21 -17.13
CA LEU A 276 16.01 -9.33 -16.73
C LEU A 276 15.14 -9.70 -17.93
N GLY A 277 14.12 -10.51 -17.67
CA GLY A 277 13.12 -10.91 -18.64
C GLY A 277 11.74 -10.90 -18.04
N ARG A 278 10.74 -10.92 -18.91
CA ARG A 278 9.34 -11.10 -18.48
C ARG A 278 9.17 -12.48 -17.83
N PRO A 279 8.28 -12.62 -16.84
CA PRO A 279 7.89 -13.93 -16.36
C PRO A 279 7.22 -14.74 -17.47
N ALA A 280 7.32 -16.06 -17.39
CA ALA A 280 6.59 -16.94 -18.30
C ALA A 280 5.07 -16.71 -18.15
N VAL A 281 4.41 -16.39 -19.26
CA VAL A 281 2.98 -16.07 -19.27
C VAL A 281 2.15 -17.33 -19.09
N GLN A 282 1.25 -17.33 -18.11
CA GLN A 282 0.29 -18.39 -17.84
C GLN A 282 -1.10 -17.77 -17.60
N GLY A 283 -2.00 -17.86 -18.56
CA GLY A 283 -3.32 -17.24 -18.48
C GLY A 283 -3.33 -15.84 -19.09
N GLN A 284 -4.16 -14.94 -18.53
CA GLN A 284 -4.36 -13.61 -19.12
C GLN A 284 -3.19 -12.67 -18.82
N TRP A 285 -2.56 -12.14 -19.87
CA TRP A 285 -1.46 -11.19 -19.84
C TRP A 285 -1.30 -10.52 -21.23
N PRO A 286 -0.67 -9.34 -21.36
CA PRO A 286 -0.50 -8.74 -22.67
C PRO A 286 0.63 -9.43 -23.43
N THR A 287 0.55 -9.35 -24.77
CA THR A 287 1.58 -9.90 -25.66
C THR A 287 2.93 -9.22 -25.48
N GLU A 288 2.93 -7.94 -25.14
CA GLU A 288 4.11 -7.14 -24.82
C GLU A 288 3.93 -6.28 -23.56
N GLU A 289 5.04 -5.92 -22.95
CA GLU A 289 5.09 -5.00 -21.80
C GLU A 289 5.97 -3.81 -22.16
N VAL A 290 5.79 -2.69 -21.47
CA VAL A 290 6.68 -1.52 -21.60
C VAL A 290 7.48 -1.35 -20.31
N TRP A 291 8.80 -1.40 -20.42
CA TRP A 291 9.69 -1.30 -19.27
C TRP A 291 10.45 0.02 -19.31
N SER A 292 10.36 0.79 -18.24
CA SER A 292 11.15 1.99 -17.99
C SER A 292 12.36 1.65 -17.12
N TYR A 293 13.44 2.41 -17.28
CA TYR A 293 14.66 2.24 -16.49
C TYR A 293 15.04 3.55 -15.79
N ALA A 294 15.24 3.48 -14.49
CA ALA A 294 15.83 4.55 -13.70
C ALA A 294 17.26 4.15 -13.30
N SER A 295 18.26 4.82 -13.86
CA SER A 295 19.65 4.58 -13.52
C SER A 295 20.01 5.20 -12.17
N ASN A 296 20.97 4.58 -11.48
CA ASN A 296 21.59 5.15 -10.29
C ASN A 296 23.12 5.14 -10.49
N ASP A 297 23.60 6.18 -11.18
CA ASP A 297 25.00 6.31 -11.60
C ASP A 297 25.98 6.40 -10.42
N ARG A 298 25.48 6.66 -9.20
CA ARG A 298 26.29 6.59 -7.97
C ARG A 298 26.70 5.16 -7.61
N LEU A 299 25.91 4.16 -8.02
CA LEU A 299 26.18 2.75 -7.78
C LEU A 299 26.99 2.16 -8.93
N ARG A 300 26.55 2.38 -10.17
CA ARG A 300 27.23 1.92 -11.40
C ARG A 300 26.68 2.64 -12.62
N VAL A 301 27.49 2.68 -13.68
CA VAL A 301 27.06 3.13 -15.00
C VAL A 301 26.77 1.90 -15.85
N VAL A 302 25.56 1.80 -16.37
CA VAL A 302 25.08 0.65 -17.14
C VAL A 302 24.57 1.10 -18.51
N ALA A 303 24.98 0.38 -19.55
CA ALA A 303 24.33 0.45 -20.85
C ALA A 303 23.32 -0.70 -20.97
N LEU A 304 22.09 -0.39 -21.38
CA LEU A 304 21.05 -1.40 -21.59
C LEU A 304 21.10 -1.93 -23.02
N GLN A 305 21.03 -3.26 -23.17
CA GLN A 305 21.02 -3.96 -24.46
C GLN A 305 19.92 -5.03 -24.51
N GLY A 306 19.67 -5.56 -25.71
CA GLY A 306 18.78 -6.70 -25.93
C GLY A 306 17.28 -6.36 -26.05
N ALA A 307 16.87 -5.12 -25.77
CA ALA A 307 15.50 -4.66 -25.93
C ALA A 307 15.38 -3.47 -26.90
N GLU A 308 14.25 -3.39 -27.61
CA GLU A 308 13.94 -2.29 -28.52
C GLU A 308 13.55 -1.04 -27.72
N GLY A 309 14.34 0.04 -27.84
CA GLY A 309 14.00 1.34 -27.24
C GLY A 309 12.81 1.99 -27.96
N ILE A 310 11.87 2.55 -27.20
CA ILE A 310 10.66 3.19 -27.71
C ILE A 310 10.45 4.55 -27.06
N ASP A 311 9.67 5.42 -27.73
CA ASP A 311 9.26 6.71 -27.17
C ASP A 311 8.23 6.51 -26.04
N PRO A 312 8.53 6.89 -24.77
CA PRO A 312 7.60 6.76 -23.66
C PRO A 312 6.27 7.51 -23.88
N ALA A 313 6.30 8.65 -24.59
CA ALA A 313 5.12 9.46 -24.84
C ALA A 313 4.12 8.79 -25.80
N GLN A 314 4.62 7.93 -26.71
CA GLN A 314 3.81 7.17 -27.66
C GLN A 314 3.42 5.79 -27.13
N ALA A 315 4.04 5.32 -26.03
CA ALA A 315 3.87 3.99 -25.49
C ALA A 315 2.95 3.92 -24.25
N ASN A 316 2.15 4.95 -23.98
CA ASN A 316 1.24 5.05 -22.82
C ASN A 316 1.91 4.91 -21.45
N VAL A 317 3.23 5.14 -21.36
CA VAL A 317 3.99 5.07 -20.12
C VAL A 317 3.37 6.02 -19.07
N PRO A 318 3.20 5.58 -17.80
CA PRO A 318 2.75 6.44 -16.71
C PRO A 318 3.50 7.79 -16.66
N ASN A 319 2.79 8.86 -16.31
CA ASN A 319 3.31 10.23 -16.45
C ASN A 319 4.60 10.46 -15.65
N ASP A 320 4.67 9.89 -14.46
CA ASP A 320 5.83 9.90 -13.57
C ASP A 320 7.03 9.10 -14.07
N TRP A 321 6.85 8.21 -15.05
CA TRP A 321 7.94 7.43 -15.69
C TRP A 321 8.26 7.92 -17.11
N ARG A 322 7.51 8.88 -17.63
CA ARG A 322 7.58 9.31 -19.05
C ARG A 322 8.92 9.95 -19.43
N LEU A 323 9.67 10.46 -18.46
CA LEU A 323 11.00 11.04 -18.68
C LEU A 323 12.13 9.98 -18.68
N LEU A 324 11.81 8.73 -18.36
CA LEU A 324 12.77 7.64 -18.31
C LEU A 324 12.86 6.93 -19.67
N PRO A 325 14.03 6.38 -20.04
CA PRO A 325 14.15 5.47 -21.17
C PRO A 325 13.14 4.33 -21.05
N ALA A 326 12.45 4.02 -22.15
CA ALA A 326 11.46 2.95 -22.21
C ALA A 326 11.82 1.92 -23.28
N PHE A 327 11.47 0.66 -23.01
CA PHE A 327 11.80 -0.48 -23.83
C PHE A 327 10.57 -1.35 -24.04
N ARG A 328 10.37 -1.85 -25.27
CA ARG A 328 9.33 -2.83 -25.59
C ARG A 328 9.84 -4.23 -25.26
N MET A 329 9.11 -4.94 -24.41
CA MET A 329 9.46 -6.28 -23.94
C MET A 329 8.52 -7.34 -24.52
N LYS A 330 8.99 -8.08 -25.53
CA LYS A 330 8.31 -9.26 -26.09
C LYS A 330 8.67 -10.51 -25.26
N PRO A 331 7.98 -11.66 -25.44
CA PRO A 331 8.19 -12.84 -24.58
C PRO A 331 9.66 -13.32 -24.49
N ASP A 332 10.38 -13.27 -25.62
CA ASP A 332 11.78 -13.71 -25.70
C ASP A 332 12.80 -12.58 -25.49
N THR A 333 12.33 -11.35 -25.29
CA THR A 333 13.21 -10.21 -25.02
C THR A 333 13.85 -10.34 -23.65
N ARG A 334 15.14 -10.00 -23.60
CA ARG A 334 15.91 -9.92 -22.36
C ARG A 334 16.58 -8.54 -22.32
N LEU A 335 16.38 -7.84 -21.23
CA LEU A 335 17.06 -6.59 -20.94
C LEU A 335 18.40 -6.93 -20.27
N GLN A 336 19.50 -6.68 -20.98
CA GLN A 336 20.85 -6.95 -20.51
C GLN A 336 21.48 -5.67 -19.94
N PHE A 337 22.14 -5.80 -18.80
CA PHE A 337 22.77 -4.71 -18.06
C PHE A 337 24.29 -4.82 -18.27
N ASP A 338 24.82 -4.07 -19.23
CA ASP A 338 26.25 -4.02 -19.53
C ASP A 338 26.92 -2.94 -18.65
N GLU A 339 27.49 -3.39 -17.53
CA GLU A 339 28.15 -2.55 -16.53
C GLU A 339 29.45 -1.95 -17.09
N ARG A 340 29.45 -0.64 -17.33
CA ARG A 340 30.58 0.11 -17.89
C ARG A 340 31.56 0.58 -16.81
N SER A 341 31.06 0.85 -15.61
CA SER A 341 31.84 1.31 -14.46
C SER A 341 31.07 1.02 -13.18
N ARG A 342 31.78 0.74 -12.07
CA ARG A 342 31.20 0.60 -10.73
C ARG A 342 31.67 1.77 -9.85
N GLY A 343 30.72 2.53 -9.30
CA GLY A 343 31.00 3.72 -8.49
C GLY A 343 31.46 4.94 -9.29
N VAL A 344 31.72 6.03 -8.55
CA VAL A 344 32.22 7.32 -9.06
C VAL A 344 33.30 7.04 -10.07
N ALA A 345 33.05 7.41 -11.34
CA ALA A 345 34.02 7.27 -12.39
C ALA A 345 35.36 7.84 -11.88
N SER A 346 36.48 7.17 -12.18
CA SER A 346 37.81 7.56 -11.66
C SER A 346 38.18 9.03 -11.96
N ASP A 347 37.40 9.72 -12.80
CA ASP A 347 37.51 11.11 -13.16
C ASP A 347 36.69 12.09 -12.30
N GLU A 348 35.70 11.66 -11.50
CA GLU A 348 34.83 12.53 -10.69
C GLU A 348 35.20 12.60 -9.20
N GLY A 349 36.02 11.67 -8.71
CA GLY A 349 36.56 11.69 -7.34
C GLY A 349 37.78 12.61 -7.16
N ASN A 350 38.14 12.88 -5.91
CA ASN A 350 39.49 13.40 -5.60
C ASN A 350 40.50 12.31 -5.97
N SER A 351 41.46 12.62 -6.81
CA SER A 351 42.55 11.71 -7.18
C SER A 351 43.84 12.25 -6.58
N LEU A 352 44.30 11.64 -5.49
CA LEU A 352 45.47 12.09 -4.74
C LEU A 352 46.46 10.94 -4.55
N THR A 353 47.74 11.22 -4.73
CA THR A 353 48.86 10.32 -4.44
C THR A 353 49.63 10.88 -3.25
N LEU A 354 49.79 10.08 -2.20
CA LEU A 354 50.59 10.41 -1.02
C LEU A 354 51.93 9.66 -1.06
N ASN A 355 53.01 10.41 -1.03
CA ASN A 355 54.35 9.88 -0.75
C ASN A 355 54.76 10.31 0.66
N ARG A 356 54.97 9.35 1.55
CA ARG A 356 55.33 9.59 2.96
C ARG A 356 56.75 9.11 3.26
N ALA A 357 57.58 10.00 3.77
CA ALA A 357 58.85 9.65 4.40
C ALA A 357 58.70 9.71 5.92
N LEU A 358 59.06 8.62 6.61
CA LEU A 358 59.00 8.52 8.07
C LEU A 358 60.41 8.53 8.65
N TRP A 359 60.63 9.40 9.62
CA TRP A 359 61.87 9.48 10.39
C TRP A 359 61.56 9.08 11.82
N LEU A 360 62.32 8.11 12.36
CA LEU A 360 62.24 7.76 13.78
C LEU A 360 63.01 8.81 14.59
N ASP A 361 62.41 9.30 15.68
CA ASP A 361 63.07 10.25 16.55
C ASP A 361 64.31 9.62 17.21
N PHE A 362 65.33 10.43 17.50
CA PHE A 362 66.58 9.94 18.11
C PHE A 362 66.40 9.26 19.48
N ASN A 363 65.34 9.60 20.20
CA ASN A 363 65.00 8.97 21.48
C ASN A 363 64.12 7.72 21.34
N HIS A 364 63.78 7.34 20.09
CA HIS A 364 62.92 6.21 19.73
C HIS A 364 61.50 6.26 20.31
N ARG A 365 61.01 7.44 20.72
CA ARG A 365 59.68 7.61 21.33
C ARG A 365 58.60 8.08 20.35
N GLY A 366 58.98 8.48 19.14
CA GLY A 366 58.06 9.03 18.14
C GLY A 366 58.61 8.94 16.73
N PHE A 367 57.78 9.38 15.77
CA PHE A 367 58.15 9.49 14.38
C PHE A 367 57.72 10.86 13.84
N THR A 368 58.54 11.42 12.97
CA THR A 368 58.18 12.57 12.14
C THR A 368 57.85 12.09 10.73
N ALA A 369 56.64 12.39 10.26
CA ALA A 369 56.21 12.10 8.89
C ALA A 369 56.34 13.36 8.01
N VAL A 370 56.97 13.20 6.85
CA VAL A 370 57.00 14.22 5.80
C VAL A 370 56.21 13.69 4.61
N ASP A 371 55.09 14.33 4.34
CA ASP A 371 54.13 13.93 3.32
C ASP A 371 54.19 14.85 2.11
N THR A 372 54.27 14.25 0.91
CA THR A 372 54.06 14.94 -0.35
C THR A 372 52.78 14.41 -0.98
N ILE A 373 51.76 15.26 -1.03
CA ILE A 373 50.46 14.94 -1.62
C ILE A 373 50.36 15.63 -2.98
N ASN A 374 50.14 14.87 -4.04
CA ASN A 374 49.95 15.39 -5.40
C ASN A 374 48.63 14.88 -5.97
N GLY A 375 48.00 15.64 -6.87
CA GLY A 375 46.85 15.18 -7.62
C GLY A 375 45.79 16.25 -7.81
N ARG A 376 44.54 15.84 -8.04
CA ARG A 376 43.41 16.71 -8.33
C ARG A 376 42.33 16.57 -7.26
N LEU A 377 42.17 17.63 -6.47
CA LEU A 377 40.98 17.86 -5.65
C LEU A 377 39.86 18.41 -6.54
N ARG A 378 38.66 17.86 -6.41
CA ARG A 378 37.44 18.31 -7.11
C ARG A 378 36.34 18.71 -6.13
N ARG A 379 36.32 18.11 -4.94
CA ARG A 379 35.46 18.41 -3.80
C ARG A 379 36.24 18.29 -2.50
N ASP A 380 35.67 18.75 -1.39
CA ASP A 380 36.27 18.61 -0.05
C ASP A 380 37.72 19.13 0.01
N TRP A 381 37.89 20.42 -0.26
CA TRP A 381 39.18 21.13 -0.35
C TRP A 381 39.93 21.31 0.97
N ARG A 382 39.52 20.58 2.00
CA ARG A 382 40.09 20.66 3.34
C ARG A 382 40.78 19.34 3.65
N LEU A 383 42.05 19.44 4.01
CA LEU A 383 42.82 18.32 4.52
C LEU A 383 42.94 18.47 6.04
N ASP A 384 42.38 17.53 6.80
CA ASP A 384 42.45 17.54 8.26
C ASP A 384 43.39 16.44 8.75
N MET A 385 44.29 16.80 9.68
CA MET A 385 45.11 15.83 10.40
C MET A 385 44.34 15.37 11.64
N GLN A 386 44.13 14.06 11.79
CA GLN A 386 43.45 13.50 12.95
C GLN A 386 44.45 13.08 14.03
N ALA A 387 44.03 13.21 15.29
CA ALA A 387 44.74 12.63 16.43
C ALA A 387 44.96 11.12 16.21
N PRO A 388 46.11 10.56 16.65
CA PRO A 388 47.12 11.16 17.52
C PRO A 388 48.19 12.00 16.79
N PHE A 389 48.08 12.20 15.48
CA PHE A 389 49.04 12.97 14.72
C PHE A 389 48.85 14.47 14.92
N ARG A 390 49.95 15.19 15.04
CA ARG A 390 49.98 16.65 15.12
C ARG A 390 50.55 17.20 13.82
N LEU A 391 49.81 18.11 13.19
CA LEU A 391 50.31 18.82 12.02
C LEU A 391 51.32 19.88 12.46
N GLU A 392 52.57 19.74 12.06
CA GLU A 392 53.63 20.71 12.37
C GLU A 392 53.65 21.86 11.34
N SER A 393 53.71 21.53 10.04
CA SER A 393 53.71 22.53 8.96
C SER A 393 53.09 21.99 7.67
N ALA A 394 52.39 22.84 6.94
CA ALA A 394 51.79 22.50 5.64
C ALA A 394 51.99 23.66 4.63
N PRO A 395 53.15 23.74 3.96
CA PRO A 395 53.35 24.69 2.87
C PRO A 395 52.66 24.19 1.60
N TRP A 396 51.77 25.01 1.04
CA TRP A 396 51.20 24.79 -0.29
C TRP A 396 52.10 25.46 -1.34
N ARG A 397 52.37 24.76 -2.45
CA ARG A 397 53.09 25.32 -3.60
C ARG A 397 52.19 25.40 -4.81
#